data_AF-A0A3P6QY56-F1
#
_entry.id   AF-A0A3P6QY56-F1
#
_cell.length_a   1.000
_cell.length_b   1.000
_cell.length_c   1.000
_cell.angle_alpha   90.00
_cell.angle_beta   90.00
_cell.angle_gamma   90.00
#
_symmetry.space_group_name_H-M   'P 1'
#
loop_
_entity.id
_entity.type
_entity.pdbx_description
1 polymer ?
#
loop_
_entity_poly.entity_id
_entity_poly.type
_entity_poly.pdbx_seq_one_letter_code
_entity_poly.pdbx_strand_id
1 'polypeptide(L)'
;MTCSVWLKQVWIDKKLSWDPKSYGGVSVLYVPYEMIWVPDIVLYNNADSNYNITISTKATLHYTGEVTWEPPAIFKSMCQIDVRWFPFDEQQ
;
A
#
# COMPACT_ATOMS: atom_id res chain seq x y z
N MET A 1 10.24 9.68 -13.21
CA MET A 1 8.78 9.80 -13.38
C MET A 1 8.14 9.99 -12.01
N THR A 2 7.10 10.81 -11.88
CA THR A 2 6.36 11.00 -10.62
C THR A 2 4.91 10.55 -10.82
N CYS A 3 4.46 9.60 -10.00
CA CYS A 3 3.11 9.02 -10.07
C CYS A 3 2.40 9.15 -8.72
N SER A 4 1.14 9.56 -8.75
CA SER A 4 0.22 9.48 -7.61
C SER A 4 -0.58 8.19 -7.74
N VAL A 5 -0.44 7.29 -6.77
CA VAL A 5 -1.05 5.96 -6.81
C VAL A 5 -1.71 5.60 -5.47
N TRP A 6 -2.66 4.67 -5.53
CA TRP A 6 -3.20 4.00 -4.35
C TRP A 6 -2.57 2.61 -4.27
N LEU A 7 -1.81 2.34 -3.21
CA LEU A 7 -1.09 1.07 -3.06
C LEU A 7 -1.99 0.07 -2.34
N LYS A 8 -2.72 -0.77 -3.10
CA LYS A 8 -3.55 -1.82 -2.51
C LYS A 8 -2.72 -3.00 -2.03
N GLN A 9 -2.78 -3.26 -0.73
CA GLN A 9 -2.09 -4.35 -0.05
C GLN A 9 -3.14 -5.24 0.61
N VAL A 10 -3.07 -6.54 0.34
CA VAL A 10 -3.97 -7.54 0.91
C VAL A 10 -3.13 -8.70 1.42
N TRP A 11 -3.32 -9.06 2.69
CA TRP A 11 -2.65 -10.19 3.31
C TRP A 11 -3.57 -10.87 4.33
N ILE A 12 -3.15 -12.04 4.82
CA ILE A 12 -3.86 -12.80 5.84
C ILE A 12 -3.01 -12.83 7.10
N ASP A 13 -3.54 -12.28 8.20
CA ASP A 13 -2.99 -12.40 9.55
C ASP A 13 -3.89 -13.28 10.41
N LYS A 14 -3.43 -14.51 10.67
CA LYS A 14 -4.16 -15.48 11.50
C LYS A 14 -4.30 -15.07 12.97
N LYS A 15 -3.48 -14.15 13.48
CA LYS A 15 -3.63 -13.63 14.85
C LYS A 15 -4.80 -12.67 14.96
N LEU A 16 -5.23 -12.10 13.85
CA LEU A 16 -6.30 -11.12 13.75
C LEU A 16 -7.63 -11.73 13.29
N SER A 17 -7.75 -13.07 13.31
CA SER A 17 -9.03 -13.75 13.06
C SER A 17 -9.85 -13.90 14.34
N TRP A 18 -11.17 -13.73 14.26
CA TRP A 18 -12.08 -13.93 15.39
C TRP A 18 -13.41 -14.57 14.93
N ASP A 19 -14.16 -15.14 15.88
CA ASP A 19 -15.53 -15.60 15.62
C ASP A 19 -16.53 -14.45 15.86
N PRO A 20 -17.25 -13.96 14.83
CA PRO A 20 -18.23 -12.89 14.98
C PRO A 20 -19.28 -13.17 16.08
N LYS A 21 -19.63 -14.44 16.32
CA LYS A 21 -20.63 -14.81 17.34
C LYS A 21 -20.19 -14.45 18.76
N SER A 22 -18.88 -14.50 19.03
CA SER A 22 -18.31 -14.16 20.34
C SER A 22 -18.20 -12.64 20.57
N TYR A 23 -18.34 -11.83 19.51
CA TYR A 23 -18.14 -10.38 19.54
C TYR A 23 -19.36 -9.61 19.01
N GLY A 24 -20.57 -10.10 19.28
CA GLY A 24 -21.81 -9.38 18.94
C GLY A 24 -22.11 -9.26 17.44
N GLY A 25 -21.57 -10.17 16.61
CA GLY A 25 -21.77 -10.20 15.17
C GLY A 25 -20.82 -9.30 14.37
N VAL A 26 -19.78 -8.73 14.99
CA VAL A 26 -18.79 -7.89 14.30
C VAL A 26 -18.03 -8.74 13.28
N SER A 27 -18.12 -8.38 12.00
CA SER A 27 -17.43 -9.07 10.89
C SER A 27 -16.26 -8.28 10.31
N VAL A 28 -16.24 -6.95 10.51
CA VAL A 28 -15.24 -6.04 9.97
C VAL A 28 -14.83 -5.01 11.02
N LEU A 29 -13.54 -4.67 11.08
CA LEU A 29 -12.96 -3.66 11.96
C LEU A 29 -12.06 -2.71 11.18
N TYR A 30 -12.08 -1.41 11.53
CA TYR A 30 -11.16 -0.42 10.97
C TYR A 30 -10.12 -0.03 12.00
N VAL A 31 -8.86 -0.36 11.74
CA VAL A 31 -7.75 -0.21 12.70
C VAL A 31 -6.68 0.71 12.11
N PRO A 32 -6.14 1.67 12.87
CA PRO A 32 -4.95 2.41 12.44
C PRO A 32 -3.80 1.45 12.11
N TYR A 33 -3.05 1.73 11.04
CA TYR A 33 -2.01 0.82 10.56
C TYR A 33 -0.89 0.61 11.60
N GLU A 34 -0.66 1.58 12.50
CA GLU A 34 0.36 1.53 13.55
C GLU A 34 0.07 0.49 14.64
N MET A 35 -1.17 0.00 14.74
CA MET A 35 -1.58 -0.98 15.75
C MET A 35 -1.46 -2.43 15.27
N ILE A 36 -1.19 -2.65 13.99
CA ILE A 36 -1.09 -3.97 13.38
C ILE A 36 0.24 -4.12 12.67
N TRP A 37 0.63 -5.36 12.41
CA TRP A 37 1.73 -5.61 11.50
C TRP A 37 1.32 -5.23 10.07
N VAL A 38 2.17 -4.48 9.38
CA VAL A 38 2.03 -4.14 7.96
C VAL A 38 3.29 -4.56 7.20
N PRO A 39 3.18 -4.97 5.92
CA PRO A 39 4.35 -5.33 5.14
C PRO A 39 5.15 -4.08 4.73
N ASP A 40 6.47 -4.14 4.90
CA ASP A 40 7.39 -3.07 4.52
C ASP A 40 7.65 -3.09 2.99
N ILE A 41 6.72 -2.56 2.21
CA ILE A 41 6.84 -2.46 0.74
C ILE A 41 7.49 -1.15 0.35
N VAL A 42 8.60 -1.22 -0.39
CA VAL A 42 9.37 -0.06 -0.85
C VAL A 42 9.58 -0.08 -2.37
N LEU A 43 9.63 1.11 -2.96
CA LEU A 43 10.01 1.29 -4.36
C LEU A 43 11.54 1.26 -4.47
N TYR A 44 12.10 0.22 -5.09
CA TYR A 44 13.56 0.07 -5.22
C TYR A 44 14.19 1.08 -6.18
N ASN A 45 13.56 1.37 -7.31
CA ASN A 45 14.02 2.36 -8.28
C ASN A 45 13.58 3.77 -7.91
N ASN A 46 13.57 4.11 -6.62
CA ASN A 46 13.19 5.44 -6.18
C ASN A 46 14.27 6.45 -6.61
N ALA A 47 13.86 7.53 -7.27
CA ALA A 47 14.72 8.64 -7.69
C ALA A 47 14.85 9.74 -6.61
N ASP A 48 14.14 9.60 -5.49
CA ASP A 48 14.11 10.49 -4.32
C ASP A 48 14.69 9.77 -3.09
N SER A 49 15.21 10.53 -2.12
CA SER A 49 15.81 9.96 -0.90
C SER A 49 14.78 9.51 0.13
N ASN A 50 13.52 9.91 -0.05
CA ASN A 50 12.42 9.59 0.86
C ASN A 50 11.63 8.36 0.37
N TYR A 51 11.73 7.26 1.10
CA TYR A 51 10.98 6.02 0.86
C TYR A 51 9.65 5.94 1.62
N ASN A 52 9.36 6.94 2.45
CA ASN A 52 8.24 6.86 3.38
C ASN A 52 6.89 7.10 2.67
N ILE A 53 6.00 6.12 2.78
CA ILE A 53 4.56 6.31 2.57
C ILE A 53 4.09 7.26 3.67
N THR A 54 3.97 8.55 3.36
CA THR A 54 3.72 9.62 4.33
C THR A 54 2.27 9.70 4.81
N ILE A 55 1.39 8.78 4.40
CA ILE A 55 -0.06 8.91 4.62
C ILE A 55 -0.59 7.76 5.48
N SER A 56 -0.79 8.10 6.76
CA SER A 56 -1.41 7.26 7.80
C SER A 56 -2.89 7.02 7.50
N THR A 57 -3.22 5.88 6.89
CA THR A 57 -4.60 5.44 6.65
C THR A 57 -4.96 4.25 7.55
N LYS A 58 -6.26 4.04 7.78
CA LYS A 58 -6.76 2.86 8.50
C LYS A 58 -6.75 1.65 7.57
N ALA A 59 -6.40 0.49 8.12
CA ALA A 59 -6.59 -0.81 7.47
C ALA A 59 -7.98 -1.38 7.80
N THR A 60 -8.53 -2.14 6.86
CA THR A 60 -9.78 -2.89 7.01
C THR A 60 -9.45 -4.33 7.38
N LEU A 61 -9.91 -4.78 8.53
CA LEU A 61 -9.74 -6.13 9.07
C LEU A 61 -11.03 -6.92 8.92
N HIS A 62 -10.97 -8.11 8.35
CA HIS A 62 -12.08 -9.05 8.29
C HIS A 62 -11.91 -10.13 9.37
N TYR A 63 -13.02 -10.66 9.88
CA TYR A 63 -13.02 -11.71 10.91
C TYR A 63 -12.26 -12.98 10.50
N THR A 64 -12.09 -13.21 9.20
CA THR A 64 -11.30 -14.30 8.62
C THR A 64 -9.79 -14.13 8.82
N GLY A 65 -9.34 -12.96 9.30
CA GLY A 65 -7.93 -12.56 9.37
C GLY A 65 -7.42 -11.89 8.09
N GLU A 66 -8.27 -11.68 7.07
CA GLU A 66 -7.89 -10.91 5.89
C GLU A 66 -7.78 -9.41 6.24
N VAL A 67 -6.67 -8.81 5.84
CA VAL A 67 -6.37 -7.39 6.05
C VAL A 67 -6.20 -6.72 4.70
N THR A 68 -6.91 -5.61 4.50
CA THR A 68 -6.77 -4.74 3.33
C THR A 68 -6.31 -3.36 3.76
N TRP A 69 -5.21 -2.88 3.17
CA TRP A 69 -4.65 -1.55 3.42
C TRP A 69 -4.34 -0.86 2.09
N GLU A 70 -4.92 0.33 1.90
CA GLU A 70 -4.84 1.08 0.63
C GLU A 70 -4.36 2.52 0.88
N PRO A 71 -3.10 2.73 1.31
CA PRO A 71 -2.58 4.07 1.49
C PRO A 71 -2.34 4.76 0.13
N PRO A 72 -2.65 6.06 0.00
CA PRO A 72 -2.17 6.86 -1.12
C PRO A 72 -0.66 7.08 -0.98
N ALA A 73 0.05 6.99 -2.11
CA ALA A 73 1.50 7.16 -2.17
C ALA A 73 1.88 8.01 -3.39
N ILE A 74 2.93 8.82 -3.24
CA ILE A 74 3.57 9.53 -4.35
C ILE A 74 4.90 8.81 -4.62
N PHE A 75 4.96 8.08 -5.73
CA PHE A 75 6.16 7.38 -6.16
C PHE A 75 6.94 8.22 -7.17
N LYS A 76 8.23 8.37 -6.90
CA LYS A 76 9.18 8.99 -7.83
C LYS A 76 10.15 7.92 -8.29
N SER A 77 9.92 7.38 -9.48
CA SER A 77 10.77 6.34 -10.06
C SER A 77 11.86 6.92 -10.95
N MET A 78 13.02 6.27 -10.94
CA MET A 78 14.07 6.47 -11.93
C MET A 78 13.66 5.72 -13.19
N CYS A 79 13.57 6.44 -14.30
CA CYS A 79 13.28 5.91 -15.64
C CYS A 79 14.36 6.46 -16.59
N GLN A 80 14.90 5.61 -17.44
CA GLN A 80 15.91 6.01 -18.44
C GLN A 80 15.21 6.66 -19.62
N ILE A 81 15.61 7.87 -19.97
CA ILE A 81 15.03 8.62 -21.09
C ILE A 81 15.86 8.38 -22.35
N ASP A 82 15.24 7.85 -23.42
CA ASP A 82 15.86 7.80 -24.76
C ASP A 82 15.45 9.03 -25.58
N VAL A 83 16.42 9.86 -25.95
CA VAL A 83 16.20 11.14 -26.64
C VAL A 83 16.44 11.08 -28.17
N ARG A 84 16.63 9.88 -28.74
CA ARG A 84 16.97 9.71 -30.18
C ARG A 84 15.94 10.29 -31.14
N TRP A 85 14.65 10.28 -30.78
CA TRP A 85 13.53 10.64 -31.66
C TRP A 85 12.73 11.85 -31.16
N PHE A 86 13.28 12.62 -30.23
CA PHE A 86 12.60 13.78 -29.67
C PHE A 86 12.07 14.73 -30.76
N PRO A 87 10.81 15.20 -30.70
CA PRO A 87 9.82 15.04 -29.63
C PRO A 87 8.81 13.88 -29.83
N PHE A 88 9.09 12.95 -30.74
CA PHE A 88 8.25 11.77 -31.04
C PHE A 88 8.81 10.50 -30.40
N ASP A 89 9.50 10.65 -29.27
CA ASP A 89 10.08 9.57 -28.49
C ASP A 89 9.03 8.80 -27.67
N GLU A 90 9.26 7.51 -27.48
CA GLU A 90 8.47 6.64 -26.60
C GLU A 90 9.32 6.29 -25.37
N GLN A 91 8.72 6.29 -24.18
CA GLN A 91 9.39 5.97 -22.92
C GLN A 91 8.71 4.77 -22.24
N GLN A 92 9.50 3.86 -21.65
CA GLN A 92 9.06 2.67 -20.93
C GLN A 92 9.23 2.81 -19.41
#